data_AF-A0AAD3RZW6-F1
#
_entry.id   AF-A0AAD3RZW6-F1
#
_cell.length_a   1.000
_cell.length_b   1.000
_cell.length_c   1.000
_cell.angle_alpha   90.00
_cell.angle_beta   90.00
_cell.angle_gamma   90.00
#
_symmetry.space_group_name_H-M   'P 1'
#
loop_
_entity.id
_entity.type
_entity.pdbx_description
1 polymer ?
#
loop_
_entity_poly.entity_id
_entity_poly.type
_entity_poly.pdbx_seq_one_letter_code
_entity_poly.pdbx_strand_id
1 'polypeptide(L)'
;MVRIRPSIAILELSKSLARRGHRISFVSAPRNIQRLPIIPPDLATLIDFIKFHCLIRKIYHPDAESTADVPLQQAAIHDQGR
;
A
#
# COMPACT_ATOMS: atom_id res chain seq x y z
N MET A 1 7.96 -18.86 -1.18
CA MET A 1 8.30 -17.44 -0.97
C MET A 1 7.03 -16.68 -0.61
N VAL A 2 6.87 -16.28 0.66
CA VAL A 2 5.68 -15.57 1.14
C VAL A 2 5.75 -14.12 0.68
N ARG A 3 4.79 -13.69 -0.15
CA ARG A 3 4.67 -12.29 -0.55
C ARG A 3 4.06 -11.51 0.61
N ILE A 4 4.91 -10.92 1.46
CA ILE A 4 4.46 -10.05 2.54
C ILE A 4 3.72 -8.87 1.91
N ARG A 5 2.48 -8.62 2.34
CA ARG A 5 1.72 -7.41 1.97
C ARG A 5 1.90 -6.38 3.10
N PRO A 6 2.95 -5.54 3.06
CA PRO A 6 3.28 -4.62 4.16
C PRO A 6 2.13 -3.66 4.47
N SER A 7 1.30 -3.35 3.48
CA SER A 7 0.16 -2.42 3.59
C SER A 7 -0.88 -2.83 4.62
N ILE A 8 -1.11 -4.13 4.83
CA ILE A 8 -2.12 -4.63 5.78
C ILE A 8 -1.61 -4.50 7.22
N ALA A 9 -0.36 -4.89 7.47
CA ALA A 9 0.24 -4.79 8.79
C ALA A 9 0.33 -3.33 9.27
N ILE A 10 0.73 -2.41 8.39
CA ILE A 10 0.77 -0.97 8.70
C ILE A 10 -0.64 -0.41 8.97
N LEU A 11 -1.67 -0.92 8.29
CA LEU A 11 -3.05 -0.51 8.57
C LEU A 11 -3.53 -0.97 9.94
N GLU A 12 -3.20 -2.19 10.38
CA GLU A 12 -3.52 -2.66 11.73
C GLU A 12 -2.85 -1.80 12.82
N LEU A 13 -1.59 -1.41 12.61
CA LEU A 13 -0.91 -0.46 13.47
C LEU A 13 -1.63 0.89 13.48
N SER A 14 -1.99 1.41 12.30
CA SER A 14 -2.71 2.68 12.15
C SER A 14 -4.03 2.67 12.93
N LYS A 15 -4.81 1.58 12.85
CA LYS A 15 -6.03 1.39 13.65
C LYS A 15 -5.74 1.38 15.16
N SER A 16 -4.65 0.76 15.58
CA SER A 16 -4.26 0.71 16.99
C SER A 16 -3.84 2.07 17.55
N LEU A 17 -3.29 2.95 16.72
CA LEU A 17 -3.01 4.34 17.07
C LEU A 17 -4.27 5.21 17.04
N ALA A 18 -5.13 5.03 16.05
CA ALA A 18 -6.42 5.73 15.97
C ALA A 18 -7.31 5.44 17.19
N ARG A 19 -7.37 4.18 17.66
CA ARG A 19 -8.10 3.83 18.89
C ARG A 19 -7.59 4.52 20.15
N ARG A 20 -6.34 4.99 20.15
CA ARG A 20 -5.77 5.80 21.24
C ARG A 20 -6.05 7.30 21.10
N GLY A 21 -6.80 7.71 20.08
CA GLY A 21 -7.16 9.11 19.81
C GLY A 21 -6.20 9.85 18.88
N HIS A 22 -5.25 9.17 18.24
CA HIS A 22 -4.36 9.81 17.28
C HIS A 22 -5.02 9.92 15.90
N ARG A 23 -4.89 11.08 15.25
CA ARG A 23 -5.25 11.26 13.85
C ARG A 23 -4.11 10.78 12.96
N ILE A 24 -4.41 9.92 12.00
CA ILE A 24 -3.45 9.25 11.13
C ILE A 24 -3.70 9.66 9.68
N SER A 25 -2.63 10.02 8.98
CA SER A 25 -2.65 10.15 7.53
C SER A 25 -1.95 8.95 6.91
N PHE A 26 -2.72 8.06 6.28
CA PHE A 26 -2.22 6.88 5.62
C PHE A 26 -1.90 7.20 4.16
N VAL A 27 -0.62 7.41 3.86
CA VAL A 27 -0.14 7.78 2.52
C VAL A 27 0.26 6.53 1.75
N SER A 28 -0.35 6.28 0.58
CA SER A 28 0.00 5.14 -0.26
C SER A 28 -0.49 5.34 -1.69
N ALA A 29 0.01 4.50 -2.61
CA ALA A 29 -0.49 4.48 -3.97
C ALA A 29 -1.98 4.09 -4.06
N PRO A 30 -2.76 4.71 -4.98
CA PRO A 30 -4.19 4.47 -5.14
C PRO A 30 -4.59 3.00 -5.13
N ARG A 31 -3.87 2.15 -5.87
CA ARG A 31 -4.17 0.72 -6.01
C ARG A 31 -3.90 -0.07 -4.73
N ASN A 32 -2.94 0.36 -3.92
CA ASN A 32 -2.73 -0.21 -2.59
C ASN A 32 -3.88 0.15 -1.66
N ILE A 33 -4.37 1.39 -1.69
CA ILE A 33 -5.49 1.84 -0.86
C ILE A 33 -6.77 1.08 -1.22
N GLN A 34 -7.06 0.88 -2.51
CA GLN A 34 -8.21 0.10 -2.99
C GLN A 34 -8.23 -1.36 -2.50
N ARG A 35 -7.08 -1.92 -2.15
CA ARG A 35 -6.94 -3.30 -1.66
C ARG A 35 -7.03 -3.43 -0.16
N LEU A 36 -7.02 -2.31 0.57
CA LEU A 36 -7.08 -2.34 2.02
C LEU A 36 -8.46 -2.82 2.48
N PRO A 37 -8.53 -3.54 3.62
CA PRO A 37 -9.80 -3.83 4.25
C PRO A 37 -10.50 -2.54 4.66
N ILE A 38 -11.84 -2.61 4.74
CA ILE A 38 -12.69 -1.50 5.14
C ILE A 38 -12.33 -1.05 6.56
N ILE A 39 -12.22 0.26 6.77
CA ILE A 39 -12.02 0.82 8.11
C ILE A 39 -13.34 0.79 8.88
N PRO A 40 -13.33 0.33 10.15
CA PRO A 40 -14.47 0.42 11.04
C PRO A 40 -15.02 1.87 11.15
N PRO A 41 -16.35 2.10 11.13
CA PRO A 41 -16.93 3.44 11.13
C PRO A 41 -16.48 4.33 12.29
N ASP A 42 -16.20 3.74 13.46
CA ASP A 42 -15.71 4.41 14.66
C ASP A 42 -14.31 5.03 14.48
N LEU A 43 -13.52 4.53 13.53
CA LEU A 43 -12.17 5.02 13.25
C LEU A 43 -12.09 5.85 11.96
N ALA A 44 -13.19 5.95 11.21
CA ALA A 44 -13.20 6.60 9.89
C ALA A 44 -12.86 8.10 9.95
N THR A 45 -13.16 8.77 11.06
CA THR A 45 -12.85 10.20 11.27
C THR A 45 -11.39 10.44 11.70
N LEU A 46 -10.69 9.38 12.11
CA LEU A 46 -9.32 9.45 12.63
C LEU A 46 -8.28 8.98 11.62
N ILE A 47 -8.68 8.35 10.52
CA ILE A 47 -7.76 7.83 9.51
C ILE A 47 -8.10 8.42 8.14
N ASP A 48 -7.21 9.29 7.66
CA ASP A 48 -7.30 9.92 6.35
C ASP A 48 -6.42 9.18 5.33
N PHE A 49 -7.00 8.70 4.22
CA PHE A 49 -6.22 8.09 3.14
C PHE A 49 -5.74 9.12 2.13
N ILE A 50 -4.43 9.27 2.02
CA ILE A 50 -3.80 10.18 1.06
C ILE A 50 -3.25 9.36 -0.11
N LYS A 51 -3.79 9.61 -1.29
CA LYS A 51 -3.37 8.94 -2.53
C LYS A 51 -2.10 9.60 -3.07
N PHE A 52 -1.06 8.82 -3.27
CA PHE A 52 0.20 9.28 -3.87
C PHE A 52 0.61 8.41 -5.05
N HIS A 53 0.64 8.97 -6.26
CA HIS A 53 0.96 8.20 -7.46
C HIS A 53 2.42 7.77 -7.49
N CYS A 54 2.67 6.49 -7.79
CA CYS A 54 4.03 5.99 -7.94
C CYS A 54 4.69 6.62 -9.18
N LEU A 55 5.88 7.19 -9.00
CA LEU A 55 6.66 7.86 -10.06
C LEU A 55 7.41 6.86 -10.96
N ILE A 56 7.58 5.61 -10.52
CA ILE A 56 8.35 4.57 -11.22
C ILE A 56 7.42 3.81 -12.20
N ARG A 57 6.78 4.54 -13.12
CA ARG A 57 5.91 3.95 -14.16
C ARG A 57 6.67 3.35 -15.34
N LYS A 58 7.95 3.73 -15.52
CA LYS A 58 8.73 3.34 -16.72
C LYS A 58 9.26 1.90 -16.70
N ILE A 59 9.37 1.26 -15.53
CA ILE A 59 10.06 -0.04 -15.37
C ILE A 59 9.06 -1.21 -15.38
N TYR A 60 7.75 -0.93 -15.29
CA TYR A 60 6.68 -1.92 -15.20
C TYR A 60 5.45 -1.51 -16.04
N HIS A 61 4.39 -2.31 -16.01
CA HIS A 61 3.10 -1.97 -16.63
C HIS A 61 2.64 -0.56 -16.21
N PRO A 62 2.02 0.24 -17.10
CA PRO A 62 1.62 1.63 -16.82
C PRO A 62 0.72 1.83 -15.59
N ASP A 63 0.05 0.76 -15.16
CA ASP A 63 -0.86 0.70 -14.01
C ASP A 63 -0.26 0.01 -12.77
N ALA A 64 1.04 -0.32 -12.81
CA ALA A 64 1.73 -0.95 -11.68
C ALA A 64 2.07 0.10 -10.62
N GLU A 65 1.44 -0.02 -9.46
CA GLU A 65 1.63 0.84 -8.29
C GLU A 65 2.16 0.07 -7.08
N SER A 66 2.35 -1.24 -7.24
CA SER A 66 2.94 -2.16 -6.30
C SER A 66 3.71 -3.21 -7.07
N THR A 67 4.76 -3.79 -6.46
CA THR A 67 5.35 -5.03 -6.98
C THR A 67 4.28 -6.09 -7.17
N ALA A 68 3.20 -6.06 -6.36
CA ALA A 68 2.00 -6.89 -6.47
C ALA A 68 1.34 -6.91 -7.86
N ASP A 69 1.45 -5.82 -8.61
CA ASP A 69 0.81 -5.62 -9.90
C ASP A 69 1.55 -6.24 -11.07
N VAL A 70 2.79 -6.67 -10.83
CA VAL A 70 3.68 -7.18 -11.87
C VAL A 70 3.77 -8.71 -11.75
N PRO A 71 3.58 -9.47 -12.85
CA PRO A 71 3.84 -10.91 -12.89
C PRO A 71 5.26 -11.23 -12.43
N LEU A 72 5.43 -12.32 -11.68
CA LEU A 72 6.72 -12.70 -11.08
C LEU A 72 7.86 -12.80 -12.11
N GLN A 73 7.52 -13.30 -13.31
CA GLN A 73 8.46 -13.44 -14.42
C GLN A 73 9.00 -12.10 -14.93
N GLN A 74 8.27 -10.99 -14.77
CA GLN A 74 8.72 -9.64 -15.14
C GLN A 74 9.45 -8.95 -13.97
N ALA A 75 9.10 -9.28 -12.74
CA ALA A 75 9.76 -8.76 -11.55
C ALA A 75 11.20 -9.28 -11.38
N ALA A 76 11.48 -10.51 -11.82
CA ALA A 76 12.79 -11.16 -11.67
C ALA A 76 13.84 -10.78 -12.74
N ILE A 77 13.45 -10.14 -13.85
CA ILE A 77 14.37 -9.81 -14.96
C ILE A 77 15.37 -8.71 -14.56
N HIS A 78 15.11 -7.98 -13.47
CA HIS A 78 15.93 -6.84 -13.05
C HIS A 78 16.70 -7.06 -11.73
N ASP A 79 16.62 -8.23 -11.11
CA ASP A 79 17.44 -8.54 -9.91
C ASP A 79 18.87 -8.98 -10.29
N GLN A 80 19.19 -9.07 -11.58
CA GLN A 80 20.57 -9.23 -12.04
C GLN A 80 21.22 -7.87 -12.34
N GLY A 81 21.90 -7.34 -11.32
CA GLY A 81 23.08 -6.50 -11.46
C GLY A 81 22.86 -5.05 -11.91
N ARG A 82 22.75 -4.15 -10.93
CA ARG A 82 23.51 -2.90 -10.91
C ARG A 82 23.60 -2.33 -9.51
#